data_AF-A0AAV2GPI5-F1
#
_entry.id   AF-A0AAV2GPI5-F1
#
_cell.length_a   1.000
_cell.length_b   1.000
_cell.length_c   1.000
_cell.angle_alpha   90.00
_cell.angle_beta   90.00
_cell.angle_gamma   90.00
#
_symmetry.space_group_name_H-M   'P 1'
#
loop_
_entity.id
_entity.type
_entity.pdbx_description
1 polymer ?
#
loop_
_entity_poly.entity_id
_entity_poly.type
_entity_poly.pdbx_seq_one_letter_code
_entity_poly.pdbx_strand_id
1 'polypeptide(L)'
;MKTIRQTHRAGAIWAEGQELAMWTFHMDNGARWGIATTNHGESINNVYKDLRAMPIYVIVEMSYWKVNEWRVARLHLAIGREISGHPIAHDVFEQMQKNEEKSSKHKVVLFDRSEGIFAVETGVWGGGRRDHNRQTVTLHYESGECTCQKYQNKRIPCSHAMAVAKSLTMNRNTLVSPYYTEQAIRNSYDVALSPMQRRIQNTEEH
;
A
#
# COMPACT_ATOMS: atom_id res chain seq x y z
N MET A 1 16.06 -15.86 -9.09
CA MET A 1 15.94 -16.61 -10.35
C MET A 1 16.36 -18.07 -10.30
N LYS A 2 17.44 -18.48 -9.60
CA LYS A 2 17.84 -19.90 -9.54
C LYS A 2 16.71 -20.87 -9.12
N THR A 3 15.92 -20.50 -8.11
CA THR A 3 14.77 -21.30 -7.65
C THR A 3 13.64 -21.38 -8.67
N ILE A 4 13.29 -20.27 -9.34
CA ILE A 4 12.21 -20.22 -10.35
C ILE A 4 12.61 -20.99 -11.62
N ARG A 5 13.89 -20.96 -12.01
CA ARG A 5 14.41 -21.78 -13.13
C ARG A 5 14.26 -23.28 -12.87
N GLN A 6 14.32 -23.71 -11.61
CA GLN A 6 14.21 -25.11 -11.22
C GLN A 6 12.75 -25.58 -11.14
N THR A 7 11.82 -24.71 -10.72
CA THR A 7 10.40 -25.08 -10.55
C THR A 7 9.52 -24.77 -11.76
N HIS A 8 9.82 -23.72 -12.52
CA HIS A 8 8.99 -23.29 -13.65
C HIS A 8 9.82 -22.62 -14.76
N ARG A 9 10.58 -23.44 -15.49
CA ARG A 9 11.56 -23.00 -16.50
C ARG A 9 11.00 -22.04 -17.56
N ALA A 10 9.81 -22.32 -18.10
CA ALA A 10 9.18 -21.44 -19.09
C ALA A 10 8.84 -20.06 -18.51
N GLY A 11 8.38 -20.02 -17.26
CA GLY A 11 8.10 -18.76 -16.55
C GLY A 11 9.38 -17.97 -16.24
N ALA A 12 10.47 -18.66 -15.91
CA ALA A 12 11.77 -18.02 -15.70
C ALA A 12 12.28 -17.35 -16.99
N ILE A 13 12.20 -18.05 -18.12
CA ILE A 13 12.63 -17.53 -19.43
C ILE A 13 11.79 -16.32 -19.82
N TRP A 14 10.47 -16.39 -19.65
CA TRP A 14 9.59 -15.25 -19.92
C TRP A 14 9.96 -14.02 -19.08
N ALA A 15 10.14 -14.19 -17.76
CA ALA A 15 10.47 -13.09 -16.85
C ALA A 15 11.85 -12.49 -17.13
N GLU A 16 12.83 -13.31 -17.51
CA GLU A 16 14.17 -12.84 -17.92
C GLU A 16 14.16 -12.03 -19.22
N GLY A 17 13.15 -12.25 -20.07
CA GLY A 17 12.91 -11.45 -21.27
C GLY A 17 12.15 -10.14 -21.03
N GLN A 18 11.68 -9.87 -19.81
CA GLN A 18 11.00 -8.63 -19.44
C GLN A 18 11.92 -7.69 -18.68
N GLU A 19 11.63 -6.39 -18.72
CA GLU A 19 12.30 -5.41 -17.88
C GLU A 19 12.15 -5.76 -16.39
N LEU A 20 13.25 -5.71 -15.62
CA LEU A 20 13.25 -6.09 -14.20
C LEU A 20 12.22 -5.32 -13.36
N ALA A 21 11.94 -4.07 -13.68
CA ALA A 21 10.94 -3.25 -13.00
C ALA A 21 9.53 -3.88 -13.06
N MET A 22 9.21 -4.61 -14.14
CA MET A 22 7.89 -5.21 -14.34
C MET A 22 7.60 -6.33 -13.34
N TRP A 23 8.61 -7.05 -12.87
CA TRP A 23 8.41 -8.27 -12.07
C TRP A 23 9.19 -8.30 -10.75
N THR A 24 10.05 -7.31 -10.47
CA THR A 24 10.74 -7.18 -9.17
C THR A 24 10.39 -5.88 -8.47
N PHE A 25 9.98 -5.98 -7.20
CA PHE A 25 9.72 -4.81 -6.36
C PHE A 25 10.93 -3.92 -6.14
N HIS A 26 12.12 -4.52 -5.99
CA HIS A 26 13.33 -3.75 -5.72
C HIS A 26 13.68 -2.80 -6.87
N MET A 27 13.32 -3.15 -8.11
CA MET A 27 13.70 -2.40 -9.31
C MET A 27 12.56 -1.54 -9.86
N ASP A 28 11.42 -1.45 -9.17
CA ASP A 28 10.29 -0.63 -9.64
C ASP A 28 10.35 0.84 -9.19
N ASN A 29 11.44 1.25 -8.51
CA ASN A 29 11.62 2.59 -7.94
C ASN A 29 10.46 3.05 -7.06
N GLY A 30 9.73 2.11 -6.44
CA GLY A 30 8.54 2.41 -5.68
C GLY A 30 7.37 2.82 -6.57
N ALA A 31 7.25 2.31 -7.80
CA ALA A 31 6.12 2.59 -8.67
C ALA A 31 4.83 1.90 -8.17
N ARG A 32 4.95 0.74 -7.53
CA ARG A 32 3.78 -0.06 -7.10
C ARG A 32 3.47 0.02 -5.62
N TRP A 33 4.23 0.81 -4.86
CA TRP A 33 4.10 0.96 -3.40
C TRP A 33 3.97 -0.36 -2.62
N GLY A 34 4.69 -1.39 -3.07
CA GLY A 34 4.67 -2.72 -2.44
C GLY A 34 3.44 -3.57 -2.77
N ILE A 35 2.62 -3.14 -3.73
CA ILE A 35 1.48 -3.89 -4.27
C ILE A 35 1.96 -4.79 -5.42
N ALA A 36 2.04 -6.10 -5.18
CA ALA A 36 2.21 -7.11 -6.22
C ALA A 36 1.37 -8.34 -5.88
N THR A 37 0.08 -8.10 -5.69
CA THR A 37 -0.89 -9.16 -5.49
C THR A 37 -1.95 -9.09 -6.58
N THR A 38 -2.41 -10.27 -7.03
CA THR A 38 -3.56 -10.43 -7.92
C THR A 38 -4.88 -10.24 -7.17
N ASN A 39 -4.85 -10.03 -5.85
CA ASN A 39 -6.02 -9.93 -4.98
C ASN A 39 -7.06 -8.93 -5.48
N HIS A 40 -6.64 -7.81 -6.11
CA HIS A 40 -7.57 -6.84 -6.69
C HIS A 40 -8.40 -7.44 -7.82
N GLY A 41 -7.75 -8.11 -8.78
CA GLY A 41 -8.43 -8.79 -9.88
C GLY A 41 -9.26 -9.97 -9.41
N GLU A 42 -8.75 -10.75 -8.46
CA GLU A 42 -9.48 -11.89 -7.86
C GLU A 42 -10.71 -11.43 -7.07
N SER A 43 -10.61 -10.35 -6.29
CA SER A 43 -11.73 -9.78 -5.55
C SER A 43 -12.83 -9.30 -6.48
N ILE A 44 -12.47 -8.56 -7.54
CA ILE A 44 -13.42 -8.10 -8.56
C ILE A 44 -14.03 -9.30 -9.30
N ASN A 45 -13.22 -10.30 -9.65
CA ASN A 45 -13.71 -11.53 -10.29
C ASN A 45 -14.70 -12.29 -9.42
N ASN A 46 -14.51 -12.30 -8.10
CA ASN A 46 -15.44 -12.91 -7.15
C ASN A 46 -16.75 -12.11 -7.06
N VAL A 47 -16.69 -10.77 -7.04
CA VAL A 47 -17.89 -9.91 -7.07
C VAL A 47 -18.74 -10.20 -8.32
N TYR A 48 -18.11 -10.45 -9.46
CA TYR A 48 -18.82 -10.71 -10.71
C TYR A 48 -19.08 -12.19 -11.01
N LYS A 49 -18.73 -13.12 -10.11
CA LYS A 49 -18.78 -14.56 -10.39
C LYS A 49 -20.15 -15.01 -10.94
N ASP A 50 -21.22 -14.52 -10.33
CA ASP A 50 -22.60 -14.89 -10.69
C ASP A 50 -23.16 -14.06 -11.85
N LEU A 51 -22.47 -12.97 -12.22
CA LEU A 51 -22.86 -12.07 -13.31
C LEU A 51 -22.22 -12.44 -14.65
N ARG A 52 -21.27 -13.39 -14.69
CA ARG A 52 -20.55 -13.78 -15.92
C ARG A 52 -21.43 -14.37 -17.01
N ALA A 53 -22.55 -14.99 -16.63
CA ALA A 53 -23.51 -15.57 -17.57
C ALA A 53 -24.60 -14.56 -18.00
N MET A 54 -24.57 -13.34 -17.48
CA MET A 54 -25.58 -12.32 -17.76
C MET A 54 -25.22 -11.52 -19.03
N PRO A 55 -26.21 -10.88 -19.66
CA PRO A 55 -25.95 -9.92 -20.74
C PRO A 55 -25.01 -8.79 -20.30
N ILE A 56 -24.22 -8.27 -21.24
CA ILE A 56 -23.23 -7.23 -20.96
C ILE A 56 -23.83 -5.98 -20.29
N TYR A 57 -25.07 -5.61 -20.63
CA TYR A 57 -25.72 -4.44 -20.02
C TYR A 57 -26.00 -4.62 -18.52
N VAL A 58 -26.31 -5.85 -18.08
CA VAL A 58 -26.51 -6.18 -16.66
C VAL A 58 -25.18 -6.06 -15.91
N ILE A 59 -24.09 -6.54 -16.51
CA ILE A 59 -22.75 -6.42 -15.92
C ILE A 59 -22.37 -4.94 -15.75
N VAL A 60 -22.63 -4.11 -16.76
CA VAL A 60 -22.38 -2.66 -16.69
C VAL A 60 -23.24 -1.99 -15.62
N GLU A 61 -24.55 -2.28 -15.57
CA GLU A 61 -25.46 -1.73 -14.57
C GLU A 61 -25.03 -2.12 -13.14
N MET A 62 -24.74 -3.40 -12.91
CA MET A 62 -24.29 -3.89 -11.60
C MET A 62 -22.93 -3.33 -11.20
N SER A 63 -22.01 -3.17 -12.16
CA SER A 63 -20.72 -2.51 -11.92
C SER A 63 -20.91 -1.07 -11.46
N TYR A 64 -21.81 -0.33 -12.10
CA TYR A 64 -22.12 1.05 -11.74
C TYR A 64 -22.63 1.17 -10.31
N TRP A 65 -23.64 0.37 -9.96
CA TRP A 65 -24.19 0.34 -8.60
C TRP A 65 -23.15 -0.07 -7.57
N LYS A 66 -22.32 -1.07 -7.88
CA LYS A 66 -21.29 -1.55 -6.95
C LYS A 66 -20.19 -0.52 -6.70
N VAL A 67 -19.76 0.18 -7.75
CA VAL A 67 -18.80 1.29 -7.63
C VAL A 67 -19.39 2.40 -6.76
N ASN A 68 -20.66 2.77 -6.95
CA ASN A 68 -21.29 3.79 -6.12
C ASN A 68 -21.43 3.36 -4.65
N GLU A 69 -21.83 2.11 -4.39
CA GLU A 69 -21.88 1.53 -3.04
C GLU A 69 -20.52 1.64 -2.33
N TRP A 70 -19.45 1.19 -2.98
CA TRP A 70 -18.10 1.28 -2.44
C TRP A 70 -17.63 2.71 -2.24
N ARG A 71 -17.90 3.59 -3.20
CA ARG A 71 -17.57 5.02 -3.11
C ARG A 71 -18.23 5.66 -1.90
N VAL A 72 -19.54 5.48 -1.72
CA VAL A 72 -20.29 6.03 -0.59
C VAL A 72 -19.78 5.47 0.74
N ALA A 73 -19.57 4.15 0.83
CA ALA A 73 -19.06 3.52 2.04
C ALA A 73 -17.66 4.03 2.43
N ARG A 74 -16.74 4.12 1.46
CA ARG A 74 -15.37 4.60 1.68
C ARG A 74 -15.33 6.07 2.04
N LEU A 75 -16.13 6.91 1.37
CA LEU A 75 -16.23 8.33 1.68
C LEU A 75 -16.77 8.56 3.10
N HIS A 76 -17.82 7.84 3.49
CA HIS A 76 -18.38 7.93 4.83
C HIS A 76 -17.37 7.53 5.92
N LEU A 77 -16.64 6.43 5.71
CA LEU A 77 -15.60 5.99 6.63
C LEU A 77 -14.47 7.02 6.75
N ALA A 78 -13.99 7.58 5.64
CA ALA A 78 -12.92 8.58 5.64
C ALA A 78 -13.32 9.86 6.38
N ILE A 79 -14.54 10.35 6.14
CA ILE A 79 -15.09 11.52 6.85
C ILE A 79 -15.21 11.22 8.34
N GLY A 80 -15.80 10.08 8.72
CA GLY A 80 -15.99 9.71 10.12
C GLY A 80 -14.66 9.59 10.87
N ARG A 81 -13.61 9.07 10.23
CA ARG A 81 -12.27 8.97 10.82
C ARG A 81 -11.59 10.32 10.99
N GLU A 82 -11.71 11.22 10.02
CA GLU A 82 -11.17 12.58 10.12
C GLU A 82 -11.84 13.38 11.25
N ILE A 83 -13.18 13.33 11.33
CA ILE A 83 -13.93 13.94 12.44
C ILE A 83 -13.48 13.37 13.80
N SER A 84 -13.20 12.06 13.84
CA SER A 84 -12.70 11.38 15.03
C SER A 84 -11.21 11.65 15.33
N GLY A 85 -10.55 12.56 14.61
CA GLY A 85 -9.14 12.92 14.83
C GLY A 85 -8.12 11.87 14.36
N HIS A 86 -8.50 10.98 13.44
CA HIS A 86 -7.61 9.97 12.87
C HIS A 86 -7.25 10.34 11.42
N PRO A 87 -6.16 11.11 11.19
CA PRO A 87 -5.85 11.65 9.86
C PRO A 87 -5.27 10.63 8.87
N ILE A 88 -4.94 9.42 9.32
CA ILE A 88 -4.29 8.36 8.53
C ILE A 88 -5.24 7.17 8.36
N ALA A 89 -5.21 6.59 7.16
CA ALA A 89 -5.89 5.36 6.79
C ALA A 89 -5.73 4.27 7.86
N HIS A 90 -6.83 3.61 8.23
CA HIS A 90 -6.86 2.60 9.29
C HIS A 90 -5.78 1.52 9.15
N ASP A 91 -5.67 0.89 7.98
CA ASP A 91 -4.74 -0.23 7.76
C ASP A 91 -3.28 0.22 7.86
N VAL A 92 -3.00 1.46 7.45
CA VAL A 92 -1.68 2.09 7.55
C VAL A 92 -1.35 2.39 9.00
N PHE A 93 -2.32 2.89 9.76
CA PHE A 93 -2.18 3.11 11.20
C PHE A 93 -1.88 1.80 11.95
N GLU A 94 -2.62 0.72 11.70
CA GLU A 94 -2.32 -0.60 12.29
C GLU A 94 -0.91 -1.10 11.92
N GLN A 95 -0.51 -0.92 10.66
CA GLN A 95 0.82 -1.29 10.20
C GLN A 95 1.91 -0.49 10.90
N MET A 96 1.67 0.81 11.16
CA MET A 96 2.58 1.67 11.93
C MET A 96 2.68 1.23 13.38
N GLN A 97 1.58 0.85 14.03
CA GLN A 97 1.61 0.32 15.40
C GLN A 97 2.49 -0.94 15.48
N LYS A 98 2.30 -1.89 14.56
CA LYS A 98 3.16 -3.08 14.46
C LYS A 98 4.64 -2.75 14.22
N ASN A 99 4.93 -1.67 13.48
CA ASN A 99 6.30 -1.22 13.23
C ASN A 99 6.91 -0.51 14.44
N GLU A 100 6.10 0.19 15.24
CA GLU A 100 6.52 0.81 16.50
C GLU A 100 6.87 -0.25 17.55
N GLU A 101 6.02 -1.27 17.71
CA GLU A 101 6.31 -2.35 18.66
C GLU A 101 7.67 -2.99 18.35
N LYS A 102 7.97 -3.19 17.06
CA LYS A 102 9.27 -3.67 16.60
C LYS A 102 10.40 -2.67 16.85
N SER A 103 10.14 -1.38 16.68
CA SER A 103 11.15 -0.32 16.84
C SER A 103 11.63 -0.17 18.28
N SER A 104 10.81 -0.54 19.26
CA SER A 104 11.14 -0.46 20.70
C SER A 104 12.42 -1.19 21.10
N LYS A 105 12.82 -2.21 20.34
CA LYS A 105 14.00 -3.05 20.59
C LYS A 105 15.23 -2.63 19.78
N HIS A 106 15.12 -1.58 18.99
CA HIS A 106 16.21 -1.10 18.15
C HIS A 106 17.09 -0.12 18.91
N LYS A 107 18.39 -0.15 18.62
CA LYS A 107 19.35 0.86 19.09
C LYS A 107 19.65 1.82 17.94
N VAL A 108 19.56 3.12 18.19
CA VAL A 108 19.82 4.17 17.21
C VAL A 108 21.13 4.85 17.55
N VAL A 109 21.98 5.07 16.55
CA VAL A 109 23.22 5.84 16.64
C VAL A 109 23.19 6.90 15.55
N LEU A 110 23.35 8.17 15.92
CA LEU A 110 23.53 9.26 14.98
C LEU A 110 24.94 9.19 14.38
N PHE A 111 25.04 9.17 13.06
CA PHE A 111 26.33 9.16 12.34
C PHE A 111 26.65 10.52 11.74
N ASP A 112 25.67 11.19 11.11
CA ASP A 112 25.83 12.52 10.53
C ASP A 112 24.59 13.37 10.83
N ARG A 113 24.79 14.51 11.51
CA ARG A 113 23.71 15.42 11.86
C ARG A 113 23.29 16.32 10.71
N SER A 114 24.23 16.77 9.87
CA SER A 114 23.95 17.62 8.70
C SER A 114 23.12 16.86 7.67
N GLU A 115 23.50 15.61 7.41
CA GLU A 115 22.85 14.76 6.41
C GLU A 115 21.68 13.95 6.99
N GLY A 116 21.48 13.99 8.32
CA GLY A 116 20.41 13.27 8.99
C GLY A 116 20.55 11.74 8.89
N ILE A 117 21.79 11.23 8.94
CA ILE A 117 22.12 9.82 8.77
C ILE A 117 22.21 9.13 10.14
N PHE A 118 21.45 8.04 10.26
CA PHE A 118 21.39 7.23 11.47
C PHE A 118 21.68 5.76 11.16
N ALA A 119 22.47 5.12 12.01
CA ALA A 119 22.57 3.67 12.03
C ALA A 119 21.59 3.10 13.05
N VAL A 120 20.82 2.11 12.64
CA VAL A 120 19.85 1.41 13.48
C VAL A 120 20.26 -0.04 13.60
N GLU A 121 20.59 -0.47 14.82
CA GLU A 121 20.85 -1.87 15.15
C GLU A 121 19.54 -2.55 15.59
N THR A 122 19.17 -3.59 14.86
CA THR A 122 17.95 -4.38 15.05
C THR A 122 18.20 -5.39 16.17
N GLY A 123 17.35 -5.37 17.20
CA GLY A 123 17.35 -6.43 18.22
C GLY A 123 17.04 -7.80 17.62
N VAL A 124 17.76 -8.84 18.04
CA VAL A 124 17.66 -10.19 17.46
C VAL A 124 16.26 -10.77 17.66
N TRP A 125 15.57 -11.12 16.57
CA TRP A 125 14.40 -11.99 16.57
C TRP A 125 14.85 -13.42 16.22
N GLY A 126 14.73 -14.35 17.17
CA GLY A 126 14.85 -15.79 16.95
C GLY A 126 16.06 -16.26 16.13
N GLY A 127 17.25 -16.29 16.73
CA GLY A 127 18.41 -17.08 16.27
C GLY A 127 18.93 -16.85 14.84
N GLY A 128 18.45 -15.86 14.10
CA GLY A 128 18.80 -15.59 12.71
C GLY A 128 20.13 -14.86 12.52
N ARG A 129 20.74 -15.05 11.33
CA ARG A 129 22.09 -14.62 10.93
C ARG A 129 22.44 -13.17 11.28
N ARG A 130 23.66 -12.97 11.80
CA ARG A 130 24.22 -11.73 12.37
C ARG A 130 24.52 -10.60 11.36
N ASP A 131 24.52 -10.88 10.06
CA ASP A 131 25.16 -10.02 9.04
C ASP A 131 24.32 -8.81 8.55
N HIS A 132 23.04 -8.71 8.93
CA HIS A 132 22.15 -7.63 8.45
C HIS A 132 21.39 -6.90 9.57
N ASN A 133 21.92 -6.94 10.79
CA ASN A 133 21.28 -6.30 11.93
C ASN A 133 21.39 -4.77 11.90
N ARG A 134 22.28 -4.20 11.10
CA ARG A 134 22.45 -2.75 10.98
C ARG A 134 21.77 -2.24 9.71
N GLN A 135 20.95 -1.20 9.86
CA GLN A 135 20.32 -0.49 8.76
C GLN A 135 20.70 0.98 8.83
N THR A 136 20.97 1.59 7.68
CA THR A 136 21.14 3.04 7.60
C THR A 136 19.80 3.65 7.26
N VAL A 137 19.43 4.68 8.01
CA VAL A 137 18.18 5.42 7.86
C VAL A 137 18.51 6.88 7.68
N THR A 138 17.85 7.49 6.70
CA THR A 138 17.83 8.94 6.50
C THR A 138 16.39 9.41 6.60
N LEU A 139 16.09 10.34 7.50
CA LEU A 139 14.75 10.88 7.64
C LEU A 139 14.67 12.25 6.97
N HIS A 140 14.08 12.27 5.78
CA HIS A 140 13.61 13.49 5.14
C HIS A 140 12.08 13.52 5.14
N TYR A 141 11.50 14.72 5.21
CA TYR A 141 10.07 14.91 5.00
C TYR A 141 9.70 14.38 3.61
N GLU A 142 8.72 13.49 3.51
CA GLU A 142 8.24 12.84 2.27
C GLU A 142 9.23 11.92 1.50
N SER A 143 10.53 11.98 1.79
CA SER A 143 11.58 11.26 1.04
C SER A 143 12.52 10.43 1.92
N GLY A 144 12.08 10.03 3.11
CA GLY A 144 12.91 9.21 3.99
C GLY A 144 13.30 7.85 3.39
N GLU A 145 14.53 7.44 3.67
CA GLU A 145 15.15 6.24 3.14
C GLU A 145 15.60 5.30 4.25
N CYS A 146 15.60 4.01 3.94
CA CYS A 146 16.16 2.98 4.80
C CYS A 146 16.80 1.89 3.93
N THR A 147 17.98 1.42 4.31
CA THR A 147 18.63 0.31 3.59
C THR A 147 17.83 -0.99 3.61
N CYS A 148 16.81 -1.12 4.47
CA CYS A 148 15.89 -2.26 4.47
C CYS A 148 14.87 -2.21 3.32
N GLN A 149 14.81 -1.10 2.58
CA GLN A 149 13.95 -0.82 1.42
C GLN A 149 12.44 -0.81 1.68
N LYS A 150 11.98 -1.29 2.84
CA LYS A 150 10.55 -1.33 3.17
C LYS A 150 9.94 0.07 3.22
N TYR A 151 10.69 1.08 3.65
CA TYR A 151 10.19 2.43 3.77
C TYR A 151 9.93 3.05 2.39
N GLN A 152 10.92 3.00 1.50
CA GLN A 152 10.80 3.52 0.14
C GLN A 152 9.75 2.74 -0.66
N ASN A 153 9.74 1.42 -0.53
CA ASN A 153 8.85 0.56 -1.30
C ASN A 153 7.40 0.69 -0.88
N LYS A 154 7.11 0.94 0.41
CA LYS A 154 5.72 1.04 0.89
C LYS A 154 5.25 2.46 1.13
N ARG A 155 6.18 3.43 1.18
CA ARG A 155 5.92 4.81 1.60
C ARG A 155 5.24 4.92 2.98
N ILE A 156 5.49 3.91 3.83
CA ILE A 156 5.07 3.80 5.23
C ILE A 156 6.33 3.57 6.05
N PRO A 157 6.57 4.30 7.15
CA PRO A 157 7.80 4.18 7.92
C PRO A 157 8.00 2.75 8.45
N CYS A 158 9.15 2.15 8.10
CA CYS A 158 9.56 0.85 8.62
C CYS A 158 9.95 0.94 10.11
N SER A 159 10.11 -0.19 10.80
CA SER A 159 10.49 -0.19 12.21
C SER A 159 11.84 0.50 12.49
N HIS A 160 12.76 0.58 11.52
CA HIS A 160 13.99 1.35 11.63
C HIS A 160 13.74 2.86 11.60
N ALA A 161 12.97 3.34 10.62
CA ALA A 161 12.56 4.74 10.51
C ALA A 161 11.78 5.20 11.74
N MET A 162 10.89 4.33 12.27
CA MET A 162 10.14 4.59 13.50
C MET A 162 11.06 4.71 14.73
N ALA A 163 12.14 3.94 14.80
CA ALA A 163 13.10 4.03 15.90
C ALA A 163 13.84 5.37 15.87
N VAL A 164 14.30 5.79 14.68
CA VAL A 164 14.96 7.09 14.50
C VAL A 164 14.01 8.23 14.82
N ALA A 165 12.79 8.20 14.29
CA ALA A 165 11.78 9.22 14.55
C ALA A 165 11.48 9.37 16.05
N LYS A 166 11.39 8.24 16.77
CA LYS A 166 11.24 8.23 18.23
C LYS A 166 12.43 8.89 18.93
N SER A 167 13.66 8.60 18.50
CA SER A 167 14.87 9.21 19.07
C SER A 167 14.94 10.73 18.85
N LEU A 168 14.28 11.23 17.80
CA LEU A 168 14.17 12.66 17.46
C LEU A 168 12.89 13.32 18.00
N THR A 169 12.06 12.61 18.77
CA THR A 169 10.73 13.09 19.21
C THR A 169 9.84 13.59 18.07
N MET A 170 10.02 13.04 16.87
CA MET A 170 9.30 13.45 15.68
C MET A 170 7.89 12.86 15.66
N ASN A 171 6.92 13.63 15.16
CA ASN A 171 5.59 13.10 14.91
C ASN A 171 5.63 12.08 13.77
N ARG A 172 5.50 10.80 14.10
CA ARG A 172 5.49 9.69 13.12
C ARG A 172 4.50 9.86 11.96
N ASN A 173 3.41 10.59 12.16
CA ASN A 173 2.38 10.76 11.14
C ASN A 173 2.92 11.56 9.95
N THR A 174 3.95 12.39 10.15
CA THR A 174 4.60 13.17 9.09
C THR A 174 5.55 12.34 8.23
N LEU A 175 5.81 11.07 8.60
CA LEU A 175 6.65 10.15 7.83
C LEU A 175 5.83 9.28 6.86
N VAL A 176 4.51 9.32 6.97
CA VAL A 176 3.62 8.58 6.10
C VAL A 176 3.39 9.40 4.84
N SER A 177 3.39 8.74 3.69
CA SER A 177 3.04 9.41 2.44
C SER A 177 1.65 10.08 2.50
N PRO A 178 1.49 11.31 1.97
CA PRO A 178 0.22 12.03 1.94
C PRO A 178 -0.93 11.23 1.30
N TYR A 179 -0.62 10.29 0.41
CA TYR A 179 -1.60 9.42 -0.24
C TYR A 179 -2.30 8.45 0.70
N TYR A 180 -1.79 8.24 1.92
CA TYR A 180 -2.42 7.41 2.94
C TYR A 180 -3.24 8.22 3.96
N THR A 181 -3.47 9.51 3.71
CA THR A 181 -4.33 10.33 4.57
C THR A 181 -5.80 10.06 4.29
N GLU A 182 -6.64 10.21 5.32
CA GLU A 182 -8.10 10.13 5.13
C GLU A 182 -8.61 11.24 4.19
N GLN A 183 -7.94 12.39 4.16
CA GLN A 183 -8.20 13.45 3.19
C GLN A 183 -7.92 12.99 1.75
N ALA A 184 -6.79 12.30 1.50
CA ALA A 184 -6.48 11.76 0.16
C ALA A 184 -7.50 10.68 -0.25
N ILE A 185 -7.93 9.84 0.70
CA ILE A 185 -9.00 8.86 0.48
C ILE A 185 -10.30 9.57 0.12
N ARG A 186 -10.73 10.55 0.91
CA ARG A 186 -11.92 11.37 0.66
C ARG A 186 -11.88 11.96 -0.75
N ASN A 187 -10.80 12.65 -1.09
CA ASN A 187 -10.64 13.30 -2.39
C ASN A 187 -10.71 12.28 -3.55
N SER A 188 -10.23 11.06 -3.34
CA SER A 188 -10.29 9.99 -4.35
C SER A 188 -11.72 9.47 -4.59
N TYR A 189 -12.61 9.58 -3.60
CA TYR A 189 -14.01 9.12 -3.67
C TYR A 189 -15.04 10.26 -3.77
N ASP A 190 -14.60 11.51 -3.75
CA ASP A 190 -15.44 12.71 -3.87
C ASP A 190 -15.79 12.99 -5.34
N VAL A 191 -16.42 12.00 -5.97
CA VAL A 191 -16.94 12.07 -7.33
C VAL A 191 -18.46 11.89 -7.28
N ALA A 192 -19.18 12.82 -7.89
CA ALA A 192 -20.63 12.72 -8.01
C ALA A 192 -21.01 11.66 -9.05
N LEU A 193 -21.83 10.69 -8.64
CA LEU A 193 -22.43 9.70 -9.52
C LEU A 193 -23.95 9.84 -9.47
N SER A 194 -24.58 10.00 -10.63
CA SER A 194 -26.04 10.11 -10.75
C SER A 194 -26.68 8.72 -10.88
N PRO A 195 -27.89 8.47 -10.36
CA PRO A 195 -28.54 7.19 -10.57
C PRO A 195 -28.69 6.86 -12.07
N MET A 196 -28.33 5.64 -12.47
CA MET A 196 -28.61 5.17 -13.83
C MET A 196 -30.13 5.15 -14.05
N GLN A 197 -30.59 5.89 -15.05
CA GLN A 197 -31.99 5.83 -15.48
C GLN A 197 -32.17 4.54 -16.28
N ARG A 198 -33.11 3.68 -15.88
CA ARG A 198 -33.54 2.58 -16.74
C ARG A 198 -34.22 3.17 -17.96
N ARG A 199 -33.74 2.87 -19.17
CA ARG A 199 -34.59 3.00 -20.35
C ARG A 199 -35.73 2.00 -20.16
N ILE A 200 -36.92 2.49 -19.86
CA ILE A 200 -38.14 1.72 -20.09
C ILE A 200 -38.14 1.52 -21.61
N GLN A 201 -37.77 0.33 -22.06
CA GLN A 201 -38.15 -0.08 -23.41
C GLN A 201 -39.67 -0.24 -23.32
N ASN A 202 -40.40 0.79 -23.74
CA ASN A 202 -41.79 0.59 -24.14
C ASN A 202 -41.73 -0.41 -25.29
N THR A 203 -41.92 -1.69 -24.99
CA THR A 203 -42.30 -2.68 -26.00
C THR A 203 -43.77 -2.39 -26.34
N GLU A 204 -43.99 -1.28 -27.03
CA GLU A 204 -45.13 -1.11 -27.92
C GLU A 204 -44.61 -1.43 -29.32
N GLU A 205 -44.69 -2.71 -29.69
CA GLU A 205 -44.71 -3.09 -31.10
C GLU A 205 -45.95 -3.96 -31.32
N HIS A 206 -46.75 -3.48 -32.28
CA HIS A 206 -48.04 -3.95 -32.76
C HIS A 206 -47.98 -5.31 -33.45
#